data_AF-A0A1Y2ESG2-F1
#
_entry.id   AF-A0A1Y2ESG2-F1
#
_cell.length_a   1.000
_cell.length_b   1.000
_cell.length_c   1.000
_cell.angle_alpha   90.00
_cell.angle_beta   90.00
_cell.angle_gamma   90.00
#
_symmetry.space_group_name_H-M   'P 1'
#
loop_
_entity.id
_entity.type
_entity.pdbx_description
1 polymer ?
#
loop_
_entity_poly.entity_id
_entity_poly.type
_entity_poly.pdbx_seq_one_letter_code
_entity_poly.pdbx_strand_id
1 'polypeptide(L)'
;MASQVGKKILRQTKNVTKGYSEIQVKVREATSNDSNCPSNQLLMEIAQASNSQIQLQEILEILDKRINDKGKNWRHVFKALSLLEYLLYNGSEYVISYAHDNIYIIRTLKEFQYIDDRGRDYGANIRQKSREIYELLSNESKLIEMRISKNNRYDNIYSYGFDSDDGASTTNERTNYDTNLQIAIELSEKEAQIEKLKREANKKNENLIETDKNEEPTTTPGNLLSFDEIPVTNNPFSFDNNFTNTAANEYLRQQQMQQQQQEQLRQQMFQQQMFQQQQQQQQEQLRQQMLQQQMLQQQMQQEKMRQEQLRQEQLRQQQQQQQQQQNSESMFGSSFDGGAPAKNFIHEVIINNKNN
;
A
#
# COMPACT_ATOMS: atom_id res chain seq x y z
N MET A 1 30.21 -11.85 -13.85
CA MET A 1 29.49 -11.06 -12.82
C MET A 1 29.51 -9.55 -13.06
N ALA A 2 30.56 -8.95 -13.65
CA ALA A 2 30.66 -7.50 -13.89
C ALA A 2 29.52 -6.86 -14.74
N SER A 3 28.90 -7.60 -15.66
CA SER A 3 27.81 -7.10 -16.51
C SER A 3 26.49 -6.86 -15.75
N GLN A 4 26.19 -7.64 -14.71
CA GLN A 4 24.96 -7.48 -13.93
C GLN A 4 25.03 -6.27 -13.01
N VAL A 5 26.19 -6.06 -12.37
CA VAL A 5 26.42 -4.90 -11.49
C VAL A 5 26.29 -3.59 -12.29
N GLY A 6 26.89 -3.51 -13.48
CA GLY A 6 26.76 -2.33 -14.35
C GLY A 6 25.32 -2.06 -14.81
N LYS A 7 24.54 -3.11 -15.11
CA LYS A 7 23.10 -2.98 -15.42
C LYS A 7 22.29 -2.53 -14.21
N LYS A 8 22.64 -2.99 -13.00
CA LYS A 8 21.97 -2.60 -11.75
C LYS A 8 22.23 -1.11 -11.44
N ILE A 9 23.48 -0.66 -11.56
CA ILE A 9 23.86 0.75 -11.37
C ILE A 9 23.16 1.64 -12.40
N LEU A 10 23.19 1.30 -13.69
CA LEU A 10 22.51 2.09 -14.72
C LEU A 10 21.00 2.19 -14.48
N ARG A 11 20.38 1.13 -13.94
CA ARG A 11 18.96 1.17 -13.54
C ARG A 11 18.75 2.07 -12.33
N GLN A 12 19.61 2.01 -11.32
CA GLN A 12 19.54 2.90 -10.16
C GLN A 12 19.66 4.37 -10.58
N THR A 13 20.63 4.72 -11.43
CA THR A 13 20.76 6.08 -11.99
C THR A 13 19.52 6.50 -12.75
N LYS A 14 18.99 5.64 -13.63
CA LYS A 14 17.73 5.90 -14.37
C LYS A 14 16.52 6.04 -13.44
N ASN A 15 16.56 5.44 -12.25
CA ASN A 15 15.47 5.54 -11.31
C ASN A 15 15.46 6.90 -10.61
N VAL A 16 16.64 7.39 -10.22
CA VAL A 16 16.81 8.73 -9.62
C VAL A 16 16.45 9.82 -10.63
N THR A 17 16.96 9.76 -11.87
CA THR A 17 16.69 10.78 -12.90
C THR A 17 15.22 10.86 -13.30
N LYS A 18 14.47 9.77 -13.19
CA LYS A 18 13.03 9.72 -13.53
C LYS A 18 12.11 9.97 -12.34
N GLY A 19 12.65 10.11 -11.13
CA GLY A 19 11.86 10.33 -9.92
C GLY A 19 10.91 9.17 -9.58
N TYR A 20 11.31 7.91 -9.83
CA TYR A 20 10.47 6.78 -9.41
C TYR A 20 10.44 6.69 -7.88
N SER A 21 9.25 6.40 -7.34
CA SER A 21 9.08 6.10 -5.92
C SER A 21 9.82 4.81 -5.53
N GLU A 22 10.05 4.62 -4.23
CA GLU A 22 10.71 3.42 -3.72
C GLU A 22 9.95 2.14 -4.14
N ILE A 23 8.61 2.16 -4.05
CA ILE A 23 7.79 1.01 -4.42
C ILE A 23 7.87 0.74 -5.93
N GLN A 24 7.88 1.78 -6.77
CA GLN A 24 8.06 1.64 -8.21
C GLN A 24 9.41 0.99 -8.55
N VAL A 25 10.47 1.33 -7.82
CA VAL A 25 11.79 0.70 -7.98
C VAL A 25 11.73 -0.79 -7.62
N LYS A 26 11.09 -1.14 -6.49
CA LYS A 26 10.91 -2.54 -6.05
C LYS A 26 10.14 -3.37 -7.07
N VAL A 27 9.02 -2.85 -7.58
CA VAL A 27 8.22 -3.54 -8.62
C VAL A 27 9.04 -3.72 -9.90
N ARG A 28 9.78 -2.70 -10.35
CA ARG A 28 10.65 -2.81 -11.53
C ARG A 28 11.78 -3.82 -11.35
N GLU A 29 12.32 -3.96 -10.14
CA GLU A 29 13.31 -4.98 -9.82
C GLU A 29 12.69 -6.38 -9.84
N ALA A 30 11.52 -6.55 -9.23
CA ALA A 30 10.77 -7.81 -9.22
C ALA A 30 10.39 -8.27 -10.63
N THR A 31 10.00 -7.35 -11.52
CA THR A 31 9.59 -7.65 -12.91
C THR A 31 10.72 -7.42 -13.92
N SER A 32 11.98 -7.50 -13.52
CA SER A 32 13.14 -7.23 -14.39
C SER A 32 13.38 -8.34 -15.43
N ASN A 33 13.98 -8.00 -16.58
CA ASN A 33 14.36 -8.98 -17.62
C ASN A 33 15.54 -9.90 -17.24
N ASP A 34 15.99 -9.87 -15.98
CA ASP A 34 17.14 -10.66 -15.56
C ASP A 34 16.72 -12.11 -15.31
N SER A 35 17.65 -13.06 -15.36
CA SER A 35 17.37 -14.49 -15.17
C SER A 35 16.96 -14.87 -13.74
N ASN A 36 17.18 -13.97 -12.78
CA ASN A 36 17.00 -14.24 -11.36
C ASN A 36 15.51 -14.26 -10.99
N CYS A 37 15.14 -15.19 -10.10
CA CYS A 37 13.83 -15.18 -9.46
C CYS A 37 13.74 -13.97 -8.51
N PRO A 38 12.62 -13.24 -8.44
CA PRO A 38 12.44 -12.22 -7.41
C PRO A 38 12.53 -12.85 -6.01
N SER A 39 13.15 -12.15 -5.06
CA SER A 39 13.21 -12.59 -3.67
C SER A 39 11.80 -12.59 -3.05
N ASN A 40 11.47 -13.60 -2.25
CA ASN A 40 10.18 -13.66 -1.56
C ASN A 40 9.96 -12.44 -0.65
N GLN A 41 11.02 -11.96 0.03
CA GLN A 41 10.98 -10.75 0.83
C GLN A 41 10.56 -9.52 0.00
N LEU A 42 11.10 -9.38 -1.21
CA LEU A 42 10.73 -8.28 -2.12
C LEU A 42 9.25 -8.35 -2.51
N LEU A 43 8.72 -9.54 -2.78
CA LEU A 43 7.31 -9.74 -3.10
C LEU A 43 6.41 -9.41 -1.91
N MET A 44 6.81 -9.81 -0.71
CA MET A 44 6.09 -9.51 0.54
C MET A 44 6.03 -8.02 0.81
N GLU A 45 7.15 -7.29 0.65
CA GLU A 45 7.17 -5.83 0.79
C GLU A 45 6.23 -5.15 -0.22
N ILE A 46 6.18 -5.62 -1.47
CA ILE A 46 5.25 -5.11 -2.48
C ILE A 46 3.79 -5.43 -2.11
N ALA A 47 3.51 -6.63 -1.59
CA ALA A 47 2.18 -7.00 -1.15
C ALA A 47 1.70 -6.16 0.04
N GLN A 48 2.56 -5.88 1.02
CA GLN A 48 2.24 -4.99 2.13
C GLN A 48 1.97 -3.55 1.66
N ALA A 49 2.80 -3.04 0.75
CA ALA A 49 2.63 -1.73 0.12
C ALA A 49 1.31 -1.60 -0.65
N SER A 50 0.79 -2.70 -1.22
CA SER A 50 -0.46 -2.70 -1.97
C SER A 50 -1.70 -2.34 -1.15
N ASN A 51 -1.62 -2.33 0.18
CA ASN A 51 -2.71 -1.88 1.05
C ASN A 51 -2.90 -0.34 1.04
N SER A 52 -1.89 0.41 0.59
CA SER A 52 -2.01 1.86 0.39
C SER A 52 -2.51 2.15 -1.03
N GLN A 53 -3.61 2.91 -1.15
CA GLN A 53 -4.23 3.22 -2.45
C GLN A 53 -3.24 3.88 -3.43
N ILE A 54 -2.39 4.79 -2.94
CA ILE A 54 -1.42 5.51 -3.78
C ILE A 54 -0.36 4.54 -4.30
N GLN A 55 0.19 3.71 -3.41
CA GLN A 55 1.25 2.76 -3.79
C GLN A 55 0.69 1.63 -4.66
N LEU A 56 -0.55 1.20 -4.42
CA LEU A 56 -1.24 0.24 -5.26
C LEU A 56 -1.34 0.74 -6.70
N GLN A 57 -1.76 1.99 -6.90
CA GLN A 57 -1.85 2.57 -8.24
C GLN A 57 -0.48 2.55 -8.96
N GLU A 58 0.59 2.88 -8.25
CA GLU A 58 1.95 2.84 -8.79
C GLU A 58 2.42 1.41 -9.13
N ILE A 59 2.08 0.42 -8.29
CA ILE A 59 2.37 -1.00 -8.52
C ILE A 59 1.63 -1.48 -9.78
N LEU A 60 0.33 -1.20 -9.87
CA LEU A 60 -0.52 -1.62 -10.98
C LEU A 60 -0.08 -0.97 -12.30
N GLU A 61 0.31 0.31 -12.30
CA GLU A 61 0.80 1.00 -13.50
C GLU A 61 2.04 0.31 -14.10
N ILE A 62 2.97 -0.16 -13.26
CA ILE A 62 4.15 -0.88 -13.74
C ILE A 62 3.80 -2.30 -14.19
N LEU A 63 2.94 -2.99 -13.43
CA LEU A 63 2.47 -4.33 -13.79
C LEU A 63 1.78 -4.33 -15.15
N ASP A 64 0.87 -3.39 -15.40
CA ASP A 64 0.16 -3.27 -16.66
C ASP A 64 1.13 -3.11 -17.85
N LYS A 65 2.10 -2.21 -17.73
CA LYS A 65 3.15 -2.02 -18.75
C LYS A 65 3.96 -3.29 -19.01
N ARG A 66 4.21 -4.11 -17.98
CA ARG A 66 5.03 -5.33 -18.05
C ARG A 66 4.27 -6.55 -18.54
N ILE A 67 2.98 -6.64 -18.23
CA ILE A 67 2.08 -7.70 -18.70
C ILE A 67 1.84 -7.55 -20.21
N ASN A 68 1.78 -6.32 -20.71
CA ASN A 68 1.61 -6.01 -22.13
C ASN A 68 2.90 -6.03 -22.98
N ASP A 69 4.05 -6.39 -22.39
CA ASP A 69 5.30 -6.60 -23.15
C ASP A 69 5.17 -7.80 -24.11
N LYS A 70 5.99 -7.83 -25.17
CA LYS A 70 5.91 -8.85 -26.24
C LYS A 70 7.26 -9.45 -26.63
N GLY A 71 7.22 -10.64 -27.23
CA GLY A 71 8.37 -11.29 -27.85
C GLY A 71 9.55 -11.51 -26.90
N LYS A 72 10.71 -10.94 -27.24
CA LYS A 72 11.99 -11.10 -26.49
C LYS A 72 11.93 -10.66 -25.01
N ASN A 73 10.92 -9.86 -24.64
CA ASN A 73 10.69 -9.42 -23.27
C ASN A 73 9.79 -10.38 -22.47
N TRP A 74 9.65 -11.64 -22.89
CA TRP A 74 8.80 -12.65 -22.22
C TRP A 74 9.05 -12.77 -20.71
N ARG A 75 10.27 -12.49 -20.21
CA ARG A 75 10.54 -12.52 -18.76
C ARG A 75 9.82 -11.41 -18.00
N HIS A 76 9.61 -10.24 -18.61
CA HIS A 76 8.79 -9.19 -18.01
C HIS A 76 7.36 -9.70 -17.81
N VAL A 77 6.77 -10.28 -18.84
CA VAL A 77 5.41 -10.83 -18.81
C VAL A 77 5.29 -11.94 -17.77
N PHE A 78 6.21 -12.92 -17.81
CA PHE A 78 6.18 -14.05 -16.88
C PHE A 78 6.33 -13.61 -15.42
N LYS A 79 7.28 -12.72 -15.12
CA LYS A 79 7.49 -12.22 -13.75
C LYS A 79 6.38 -11.30 -13.30
N ALA A 80 5.79 -10.50 -14.19
CA ALA A 80 4.65 -9.67 -13.86
C ALA A 80 3.41 -10.52 -13.55
N LEU A 81 3.15 -11.59 -14.31
CA LEU A 81 2.11 -12.57 -13.97
C LEU A 81 2.38 -13.26 -12.63
N SER A 82 3.65 -13.61 -12.35
CA SER A 82 4.02 -14.22 -11.07
C SER A 82 3.84 -13.26 -9.88
N LEU A 83 4.14 -11.98 -10.07
CA LEU A 83 3.89 -10.95 -9.07
C LEU A 83 2.37 -10.72 -8.89
N LEU A 84 1.60 -10.66 -9.98
CA LEU A 84 0.15 -10.54 -9.92
C LEU A 84 -0.48 -11.71 -9.15
N GLU A 85 -0.09 -12.94 -9.45
CA GLU A 85 -0.51 -14.13 -8.71
C GLU A 85 -0.19 -14.01 -7.21
N TYR A 86 1.04 -13.59 -6.87
CA TYR A 86 1.41 -13.39 -5.47
C TYR A 86 0.56 -12.33 -4.77
N LEU A 87 0.27 -11.22 -5.45
CA LEU A 87 -0.61 -10.17 -4.95
C LEU A 87 -2.06 -10.64 -4.86
N LEU A 88 -2.52 -11.53 -5.74
CA LEU A 88 -3.83 -12.17 -5.63
C LEU A 88 -3.94 -13.06 -4.39
N TYR A 89 -2.85 -13.55 -3.81
CA TYR A 89 -2.90 -14.29 -2.54
C TYR A 89 -2.63 -13.47 -1.28
N ASN A 90 -1.77 -12.44 -1.36
CA ASN A 90 -1.23 -11.76 -0.16
C ASN A 90 -1.41 -10.24 -0.17
N GLY A 91 -1.87 -9.67 -1.28
CA GLY A 91 -2.05 -8.23 -1.42
C GLY A 91 -3.45 -7.76 -1.02
N SER A 92 -3.71 -6.48 -1.28
CA SER A 92 -5.01 -5.85 -1.04
C SER A 92 -6.14 -6.53 -1.85
N GLU A 93 -7.38 -6.41 -1.35
CA GLU A 93 -8.60 -6.86 -2.04
C GLU A 93 -8.80 -6.11 -3.36
N TYR A 94 -8.41 -4.84 -3.43
CA TYR A 94 -8.50 -4.03 -4.66
C TYR A 94 -7.71 -4.62 -5.83
N VAL A 95 -6.69 -5.44 -5.57
CA VAL A 95 -5.96 -6.17 -6.62
C VAL A 95 -6.87 -7.20 -7.32
N ILE A 96 -7.78 -7.85 -6.56
CA ILE A 96 -8.73 -8.81 -7.12
C ILE A 96 -9.70 -8.08 -8.06
N SER A 97 -10.29 -6.97 -7.59
CA SER A 97 -11.20 -6.16 -8.42
C SER A 97 -10.52 -5.68 -9.70
N TYR A 98 -9.30 -5.15 -9.59
CA TYR A 98 -8.51 -4.75 -10.76
C TYR A 98 -8.25 -5.91 -11.73
N ALA A 99 -7.89 -7.09 -11.22
CA ALA A 99 -7.61 -8.26 -12.04
C ALA A 99 -8.87 -8.80 -12.73
N HIS A 100 -10.03 -8.68 -12.08
CA HIS A 100 -11.32 -9.04 -12.66
C HIS A 100 -11.72 -8.08 -13.79
N ASP A 101 -11.61 -6.76 -13.56
CA ASP A 101 -11.91 -5.75 -14.58
C ASP A 101 -11.02 -5.89 -15.82
N ASN A 102 -9.77 -6.34 -15.62
CA ASN A 102 -8.77 -6.51 -16.68
C ASN A 102 -8.55 -7.98 -17.07
N ILE A 103 -9.50 -8.87 -16.78
CA ILE A 103 -9.38 -10.32 -17.05
C ILE A 103 -9.11 -10.63 -18.53
N TYR A 104 -9.54 -9.75 -19.43
CA TYR A 104 -9.30 -9.88 -20.86
C TYR A 104 -7.79 -9.89 -21.19
N ILE A 105 -6.97 -9.09 -20.49
CA ILE A 105 -5.52 -9.05 -20.71
C ILE A 105 -4.93 -10.42 -20.39
N ILE A 106 -5.30 -10.98 -19.24
CA ILE A 106 -4.84 -12.32 -18.79
C ILE A 106 -5.30 -13.40 -19.78
N ARG A 107 -6.53 -13.28 -20.30
CA ARG A 107 -7.07 -14.20 -21.32
C ARG A 107 -6.24 -14.19 -22.59
N THR A 108 -5.77 -13.04 -23.07
CA THR A 108 -4.92 -12.97 -24.28
C THR A 108 -3.56 -13.66 -24.09
N LEU A 109 -3.03 -13.68 -22.86
CA LEU A 109 -1.75 -14.31 -22.53
C LEU A 109 -1.79 -15.84 -22.58
N LYS A 110 -2.98 -16.45 -22.62
CA LYS A 110 -3.14 -17.90 -22.86
C LYS A 110 -2.65 -18.32 -24.24
N GLU A 111 -2.56 -17.39 -25.18
CA GLU A 111 -2.07 -17.61 -26.54
C GLU A 111 -0.69 -16.98 -26.76
N PHE A 112 0.01 -16.55 -25.70
CA PHE A 112 1.32 -15.92 -25.82
C PHE A 112 2.33 -16.89 -26.46
N GLN A 113 3.03 -16.43 -27.50
CA GLN A 113 4.05 -17.21 -28.21
C GLN A 113 5.40 -16.50 -28.18
N TYR A 114 6.43 -17.25 -27.78
CA TYR A 114 7.81 -16.85 -27.98
C TYR A 114 8.69 -18.10 -28.07
N ILE A 115 9.22 -18.34 -29.27
CA ILE A 115 10.19 -19.38 -29.54
C ILE A 115 11.54 -18.68 -29.75
N ASP A 116 12.52 -19.08 -28.95
CA ASP A 116 13.89 -18.57 -29.02
C ASP A 116 14.59 -19.06 -30.30
N ASP A 117 15.70 -18.43 -30.69
CA ASP A 117 16.45 -18.80 -31.91
C ASP A 117 16.97 -20.26 -31.89
N ARG A 118 17.01 -20.86 -30.70
CA ARG A 118 17.37 -22.27 -30.46
C ARG A 118 16.18 -23.23 -30.51
N GLY A 119 14.99 -22.77 -30.93
CA GLY A 119 13.77 -23.57 -30.98
C GLY A 119 13.10 -23.84 -29.63
N ARG A 120 13.49 -23.13 -28.56
CA ARG A 120 12.90 -23.31 -27.22
C ARG A 120 11.68 -22.42 -27.04
N ASP A 121 10.53 -23.01 -26.71
CA ASP A 121 9.30 -22.27 -26.43
C ASP A 121 9.27 -21.77 -24.98
N TYR A 122 9.57 -20.49 -24.76
CA TYR A 122 9.38 -19.85 -23.46
C TYR A 122 7.96 -19.31 -23.25
N GLY A 123 7.16 -19.22 -24.32
CA GLY A 123 5.75 -18.84 -24.23
C GLY A 123 4.91 -19.89 -23.51
N ALA A 124 5.28 -21.17 -23.59
CA ALA A 124 4.57 -22.27 -22.92
C ALA A 124 4.33 -22.01 -21.41
N ASN A 125 5.35 -21.53 -20.70
CA ASN A 125 5.25 -21.22 -19.26
C ASN A 125 4.28 -20.06 -18.97
N ILE A 126 4.24 -19.05 -19.85
CA ILE A 126 3.33 -17.92 -19.75
C ILE A 126 1.89 -18.36 -20.01
N ARG A 127 1.68 -19.22 -21.02
CA ARG A 127 0.36 -19.81 -21.32
C ARG A 127 -0.16 -20.71 -20.20
N GLN A 128 0.71 -21.43 -19.52
CA GLN A 128 0.33 -22.22 -18.34
C GLN A 128 -0.06 -21.31 -17.17
N LYS A 129 0.80 -20.36 -16.78
CA LYS A 129 0.54 -19.47 -15.65
C LYS A 129 -0.69 -18.57 -15.85
N SER A 130 -0.92 -18.10 -17.07
CA SER A 130 -2.14 -17.33 -17.40
C SER A 130 -3.43 -18.17 -17.32
N ARG A 131 -3.38 -19.48 -17.60
CA ARG A 131 -4.52 -20.39 -17.38
C ARG A 131 -4.81 -20.55 -15.90
N GLU A 132 -3.78 -20.82 -15.10
CA GLU A 132 -3.89 -20.95 -13.63
C GLU A 132 -4.49 -19.69 -12.99
N ILE A 133 -3.97 -18.49 -13.35
CA ILE A 133 -4.50 -17.22 -12.83
C ILE A 133 -5.94 -16.99 -13.30
N TYR A 134 -6.28 -17.32 -14.55
CA TYR A 134 -7.64 -17.18 -15.04
C TYR A 134 -8.63 -18.09 -14.30
N GLU A 135 -8.25 -19.35 -14.03
CA GLU A 135 -9.06 -20.29 -13.25
C GLU A 135 -9.23 -19.82 -11.80
N LEU A 136 -8.18 -19.22 -11.23
CA LEU A 136 -8.23 -18.60 -9.91
C LEU A 136 -9.23 -17.45 -9.86
N LEU A 137 -9.18 -16.53 -10.84
CA LEU A 137 -10.09 -15.39 -10.93
C LEU A 137 -11.52 -15.78 -11.26
N SER A 138 -11.71 -16.90 -11.97
CA SER A 138 -13.06 -17.44 -12.25
C SER A 138 -13.77 -17.94 -10.99
N ASN A 139 -13.01 -18.29 -9.94
CA ASN A 139 -13.53 -18.79 -8.66
C ASN A 139 -13.20 -17.81 -7.51
N GLU A 140 -13.68 -16.57 -7.65
CA GLU A 140 -13.40 -15.48 -6.70
C GLU A 140 -13.74 -15.83 -5.24
N SER A 141 -14.91 -16.43 -5.00
CA SER A 141 -15.34 -16.80 -3.64
C SER A 141 -14.32 -17.69 -2.92
N LYS A 142 -13.72 -18.63 -3.66
CA LYS A 142 -12.70 -19.53 -3.12
C LYS A 142 -11.38 -18.80 -2.86
N LEU A 143 -11.02 -17.83 -3.70
CA LEU A 143 -9.83 -17.00 -3.49
C LEU A 143 -9.97 -16.16 -2.21
N ILE A 144 -11.13 -15.54 -2.02
CA ILE A 144 -11.43 -14.75 -0.82
C ILE A 144 -11.39 -15.65 0.42
N GLU A 145 -12.01 -16.83 0.39
CA GLU A 145 -11.97 -17.80 1.49
C GLU A 145 -10.54 -18.26 1.82
N MET A 146 -9.71 -18.52 0.81
CA MET A 146 -8.29 -18.86 1.01
C MET A 146 -7.50 -17.70 1.64
N ARG A 147 -7.80 -16.44 1.30
CA ARG A 147 -7.18 -15.27 1.94
C ARG A 147 -7.61 -15.12 3.38
N ILE A 148 -8.91 -15.21 3.65
CA ILE A 148 -9.48 -15.10 5.00
C ILE A 148 -8.94 -16.21 5.89
N SER A 149 -8.98 -17.46 5.44
CA SER A 149 -8.44 -18.59 6.22
C SER A 149 -6.94 -18.46 6.47
N LYS A 150 -6.18 -17.91 5.53
CA LYS A 150 -4.75 -17.65 5.72
C LYS A 150 -4.49 -16.51 6.71
N ASN A 151 -5.17 -15.37 6.59
CA ASN A 151 -5.06 -14.29 7.56
C ASN A 151 -5.50 -14.73 8.95
N ASN A 152 -6.62 -15.44 9.07
CA ASN A 152 -7.11 -15.96 10.34
C ASN A 152 -6.12 -16.95 10.98
N ARG A 153 -5.35 -17.71 10.19
CA ARG A 153 -4.26 -18.56 10.72
C ARG A 153 -3.10 -17.73 11.28
N TYR A 154 -2.76 -16.60 10.67
CA TYR A 154 -1.77 -15.68 11.22
C TYR A 154 -2.29 -14.95 12.46
N ASP A 155 -3.55 -14.52 12.45
CA ASP A 155 -4.18 -13.84 13.60
C ASP A 155 -4.38 -14.79 14.78
N ASN A 156 -4.74 -16.06 14.53
CA ASN A 156 -4.86 -17.08 15.57
C ASN A 156 -3.50 -17.52 16.15
N ILE A 157 -2.41 -17.46 15.39
CA ILE A 157 -1.05 -17.69 15.92
C ILE A 157 -0.66 -16.60 16.94
N TYR A 158 -1.17 -15.38 16.82
CA TYR A 158 -0.98 -14.32 17.81
C TYR A 158 -2.10 -14.24 18.87
N SER A 159 -3.16 -15.07 18.76
CA SER A 159 -4.35 -15.00 19.60
C SER A 159 -4.66 -16.25 20.43
N TYR A 160 -3.84 -17.31 20.40
CA TYR A 160 -4.05 -18.50 21.25
C TYR A 160 -2.99 -18.67 22.33
N GLY A 161 -3.22 -17.94 23.43
CA GLY A 161 -2.80 -18.27 24.78
C GLY A 161 -4.00 -18.31 25.74
N PHE A 162 -5.18 -18.74 25.26
CA PHE A 162 -6.37 -18.92 26.09
C PHE A 162 -7.22 -20.09 25.57
N ASP A 163 -7.49 -21.04 26.45
CA ASP A 163 -8.23 -22.27 26.26
C ASP A 163 -9.54 -22.10 25.49
N SER A 164 -9.78 -22.98 24.52
CA SER A 164 -11.12 -23.49 24.18
C SER A 164 -10.96 -24.83 23.47
N ASP A 165 -11.20 -25.88 24.23
CA ASP A 165 -11.48 -27.24 23.79
C ASP A 165 -12.78 -27.23 22.97
N ASP A 166 -12.70 -27.42 21.65
CA ASP A 166 -13.76 -28.13 20.93
C ASP A 166 -13.24 -28.74 19.63
N GLY A 167 -13.61 -30.00 19.40
CA GLY A 167 -12.97 -30.90 18.47
C GLY A 167 -13.38 -30.75 17.00
N ALA A 168 -12.42 -30.97 16.10
CA ALA A 168 -12.50 -31.95 15.00
C ALA A 168 -11.40 -31.70 13.95
N SER A 169 -10.53 -32.70 13.74
CA SER A 169 -10.24 -33.31 12.43
C SER A 169 -8.84 -33.93 12.44
N THR A 170 -8.78 -35.18 12.91
CA THR A 170 -7.64 -36.09 12.85
C THR A 170 -7.21 -36.34 11.41
N THR A 171 -5.97 -35.94 11.08
CA THR A 171 -5.00 -36.67 10.23
C THR A 171 -3.75 -35.86 9.86
N ASN A 172 -3.73 -34.53 10.05
CA ASN A 172 -2.60 -33.67 9.64
C ASN A 172 -1.78 -33.03 10.80
N GLU A 173 -2.08 -33.36 12.06
CA GLU A 173 -1.46 -32.71 13.23
C GLU A 173 -0.06 -33.22 13.57
N ARG A 174 0.28 -34.47 13.20
CA ARG A 174 1.56 -35.09 13.60
C ARG A 174 2.78 -34.41 12.97
N THR A 175 2.69 -33.95 11.73
CA THR A 175 3.82 -33.27 11.06
C THR A 175 3.94 -31.80 11.47
N ASN A 176 2.85 -31.18 11.93
CA ASN A 176 2.82 -29.76 12.30
C ASN A 176 3.34 -29.53 13.74
N TYR A 177 3.02 -30.45 14.66
CA TYR A 177 3.58 -30.44 16.02
C TYR A 177 5.09 -30.59 16.02
N ASP A 178 5.64 -31.49 15.19
CA ASP A 178 7.08 -31.70 15.08
C ASP A 178 7.79 -30.45 14.55
N THR A 179 7.23 -29.77 13.55
CA THR A 179 7.82 -28.52 13.03
C THR A 179 7.72 -27.35 14.01
N ASN A 180 6.60 -27.21 14.73
CA ASN A 180 6.42 -26.14 15.71
C ASN A 180 7.28 -26.36 16.96
N LEU A 181 7.43 -27.61 17.40
CA LEU A 181 8.32 -27.97 18.52
C LEU A 181 9.78 -27.64 18.19
N GLN A 182 10.19 -27.90 16.94
CA GLN A 182 11.55 -27.61 16.48
C GLN A 182 11.83 -26.09 16.45
N ILE A 183 10.86 -25.30 15.97
CA ILE A 183 10.94 -23.82 15.97
C ILE A 183 10.98 -23.28 17.41
N ALA A 184 10.18 -23.85 18.33
CA ALA A 184 10.15 -23.42 19.73
C ALA A 184 11.46 -23.73 20.48
N ILE A 185 12.07 -24.90 20.23
CA ILE A 185 13.38 -25.27 20.81
C ILE A 185 14.47 -24.33 20.29
N GLU A 186 14.51 -24.07 18.98
CA GLU A 186 15.50 -23.17 18.37
C GLU A 186 15.38 -21.72 18.90
N LEU A 187 14.15 -21.22 19.06
CA LEU A 187 13.91 -19.90 19.63
C LEU A 187 14.37 -19.81 21.09
N SER A 188 14.07 -20.83 21.91
CA SER A 188 14.47 -20.87 23.32
C SER A 188 15.99 -20.94 23.48
N GLU A 189 16.68 -21.73 22.63
CA GLU A 189 18.14 -21.78 22.61
C GLU A 189 18.77 -20.44 22.21
N LYS A 190 18.18 -19.76 21.22
CA LYS A 190 18.65 -18.45 20.75
C LYS A 190 18.45 -17.35 21.80
N GLU A 191 17.32 -17.35 22.51
CA GLU A 191 17.07 -16.41 23.60
C GLU A 191 18.03 -16.63 24.77
N ALA A 192 18.28 -17.90 25.14
CA ALA A 192 19.26 -18.24 26.18
C ALA A 192 20.68 -17.79 25.80
N GLN A 193 21.07 -17.86 24.52
CA GLN A 193 22.34 -17.33 24.03
C GLN A 193 22.39 -15.80 24.12
N ILE A 194 21.32 -15.11 23.74
CA ILE A 194 21.23 -13.65 23.86
C ILE A 194 21.33 -13.22 25.32
N GLU A 195 20.69 -13.94 26.24
CA GLU A 195 20.77 -13.64 27.67
C GLU A 195 22.18 -13.86 28.23
N LYS A 196 22.87 -14.95 27.82
CA LYS A 196 24.28 -15.17 28.18
C LYS A 196 25.18 -14.05 27.67
N LEU A 197 25.01 -13.64 26.41
CA LEU A 197 25.76 -12.51 25.83
C LEU A 197 25.48 -11.19 26.55
N LYS A 198 24.22 -10.93 26.96
CA LYS A 198 23.87 -9.77 27.79
C LYS A 198 24.52 -9.82 29.17
N ARG A 199 24.53 -10.99 29.82
CA ARG A 199 25.20 -11.18 31.12
C ARG A 199 26.72 -11.00 31.01
N GLU A 200 27.33 -11.49 29.93
CA GLU A 200 28.76 -11.27 29.66
C GLU A 200 29.09 -9.81 29.35
N ALA A 201 28.22 -9.11 28.61
CA ALA A 201 28.35 -7.68 28.35
C ALA A 201 28.24 -6.86 29.65
N ASN A 202 27.30 -7.19 30.53
CA ASN A 202 27.18 -6.54 31.84
C ASN A 202 28.40 -6.82 32.73
N LYS A 203 28.93 -8.06 32.73
CA LYS A 203 30.17 -8.39 33.46
C LYS A 203 31.39 -7.61 32.94
N LYS A 204 31.45 -7.33 31.64
CA LYS A 204 32.52 -6.51 31.05
C LYS A 204 32.37 -5.02 31.38
N ASN A 205 31.14 -4.53 31.52
CA ASN A 205 30.86 -3.16 31.93
C ASN A 205 31.10 -2.94 33.43
N GLU A 206 30.86 -3.94 34.29
CA GLU A 206 31.17 -3.86 35.72
C GLU A 206 32.69 -3.83 35.98
N ASN A 207 33.49 -4.60 35.23
CA ASN A 207 34.96 -4.55 35.32
C ASN A 207 35.59 -3.25 34.79
N LEU A 208 34.82 -2.37 34.14
CA LEU A 208 35.29 -1.06 33.66
C LEU A 208 34.97 0.10 34.64
N ILE A 209 34.17 -0.16 35.67
CA ILE A 209 33.74 0.85 36.67
C ILE A 209 34.57 0.76 37.97
N GLU A 210 35.35 -0.31 38.18
CA GLU A 210 36.18 -0.48 39.39
C GLU A 210 37.52 0.27 39.39
N THR A 211 37.87 1.03 38.34
CA THR A 211 39.15 1.79 38.31
C THR A 211 39.04 3.28 38.65
N ASP A 212 37.86 3.83 38.95
CA ASP A 212 37.72 5.28 39.24
C ASP A 212 36.76 5.55 40.40
N LYS A 213 37.21 5.35 41.65
CA LYS A 213 36.64 6.00 42.85
C LYS A 213 37.69 6.20 43.95
N ASN A 214 38.45 7.30 43.85
CA ASN A 214 38.98 8.03 45.01
C ASN A 214 38.46 9.47 44.89
N GLU A 215 37.52 9.85 45.75
CA GLU A 215 37.26 11.19 46.32
C GLU A 215 35.78 11.36 46.76
N GLU A 216 35.61 11.85 47.98
CA GLU A 216 34.36 12.15 48.73
C GLU A 216 34.05 13.68 48.65
N PRO A 217 32.96 14.22 49.26
CA PRO A 217 31.60 14.35 48.74
C PRO A 217 31.15 15.84 48.66
N THR A 218 29.94 16.16 48.19
CA THR A 218 29.05 17.20 48.77
C THR A 218 27.70 17.34 48.04
N THR A 219 26.70 17.73 48.84
CA THR A 219 25.39 18.35 48.52
C THR A 219 24.16 17.47 48.20
N THR A 220 23.21 17.55 49.14
CA THR A 220 21.76 17.23 49.18
C THR A 220 20.96 17.84 48.00
N PRO A 221 19.64 17.53 47.78
CA PRO A 221 18.57 17.04 48.69
C PRO A 221 17.86 15.77 48.13
N GLY A 222 16.94 15.03 48.74
CA GLY A 222 15.89 15.25 49.73
C GLY A 222 14.70 14.36 49.32
N ASN A 223 13.97 13.81 50.31
CA ASN A 223 12.75 13.00 50.23
C ASN A 223 12.85 11.51 49.79
N LEU A 224 12.92 10.62 50.79
CA LEU A 224 12.32 9.29 50.74
C LEU A 224 11.49 9.09 52.02
N LEU A 225 10.21 8.79 51.81
CA LEU A 225 9.22 8.47 52.84
C LEU A 225 9.57 7.13 53.51
N SER A 226 9.36 7.11 54.82
CA SER A 226 9.60 6.02 55.75
C SER A 226 8.77 4.78 55.46
N PHE A 227 9.41 3.61 55.48
CA PHE A 227 8.75 2.33 55.72
C PHE A 227 8.86 2.01 57.21
N ASP A 228 7.70 1.96 57.86
CA ASP A 228 7.55 1.45 59.22
C ASP A 228 7.90 -0.04 59.28
N GLU A 229 8.99 -0.30 60.01
CA GLU A 229 9.15 -1.31 61.05
C GLU A 229 8.04 -2.39 61.20
N ILE A 230 8.37 -3.65 60.93
CA ILE A 230 7.62 -4.82 61.43
C ILE A 230 8.51 -5.52 62.48
N PRO A 231 8.04 -5.77 63.70
CA PRO A 231 8.86 -6.37 64.75
C PRO A 231 8.99 -7.88 64.55
N VAL A 232 10.23 -8.37 64.62
CA VAL A 232 10.55 -9.79 64.73
C VAL A 232 10.35 -10.20 66.19
N THR A 233 9.42 -11.13 66.47
CA THR A 233 9.41 -11.86 67.75
C THR A 233 9.36 -13.35 67.50
N ASN A 234 10.30 -14.05 68.12
CA ASN A 234 10.48 -15.49 68.13
C ASN A 234 9.35 -16.19 68.91
N ASN A 235 8.86 -17.31 68.38
CA ASN A 235 8.56 -18.52 69.17
C ASN A 235 8.56 -19.77 68.27
N PRO A 236 9.21 -20.87 68.68
CA PRO A 236 9.18 -22.14 67.98
C PRO A 236 7.97 -23.00 68.42
N PHE A 237 7.42 -23.78 67.49
CA PHE A 237 6.28 -24.71 67.60
C PHE A 237 4.86 -24.10 67.50
N SER A 238 4.27 -24.22 66.30
CA SER A 238 2.83 -24.43 66.13
C SER A 238 2.59 -25.24 64.83
N PHE A 239 1.83 -26.32 64.98
CA PHE A 239 1.37 -27.24 63.95
C PHE A 239 0.10 -26.66 63.28
N ASP A 240 -0.02 -26.87 61.97
CA ASP A 240 -1.18 -26.73 61.06
C ASP A 240 -2.02 -25.44 61.02
N ASN A 241 -2.11 -24.85 59.82
CA ASN A 241 -3.33 -24.47 59.08
C ASN A 241 -3.00 -23.44 57.98
N ASN A 242 -2.74 -23.90 56.75
CA ASN A 242 -2.57 -23.00 55.61
C ASN A 242 -3.25 -23.52 54.33
N PHE A 243 -4.52 -23.95 54.46
CA PHE A 243 -5.34 -24.38 53.32
C PHE A 243 -6.60 -23.53 53.08
N THR A 244 -6.76 -22.40 53.76
CA THR A 244 -7.99 -21.58 53.65
C THR A 244 -7.81 -20.10 53.35
N ASN A 245 -6.57 -19.59 53.16
CA ASN A 245 -6.35 -18.13 52.99
C ASN A 245 -5.80 -17.68 51.62
N THR A 246 -5.64 -18.57 50.64
CA THR A 246 -5.16 -18.20 49.30
C THR A 246 -6.25 -17.58 48.43
N ALA A 247 -7.49 -18.10 48.50
CA ALA A 247 -8.59 -17.67 47.63
C ALA A 247 -9.08 -16.22 47.90
N ALA A 248 -9.05 -15.77 49.16
CA ALA A 248 -9.46 -14.41 49.51
C ALA A 248 -8.47 -13.34 49.02
N ASN A 249 -7.17 -13.65 49.06
CA ASN A 249 -6.12 -12.76 48.56
C ASN A 249 -6.04 -12.73 47.01
N GLU A 250 -6.37 -13.83 46.33
CA GLU A 250 -6.48 -13.83 44.86
C GLU A 250 -7.68 -13.04 44.36
N TYR A 251 -8.84 -13.13 45.01
CA TYR A 251 -10.04 -12.39 44.60
C TYR A 251 -9.85 -10.87 44.66
N LEU A 252 -9.20 -10.36 45.71
CA LEU A 252 -8.93 -8.92 45.85
C LEU A 252 -7.92 -8.40 44.81
N ARG A 253 -6.91 -9.20 44.48
CA ARG A 253 -5.92 -8.88 43.44
C ARG A 253 -6.51 -8.95 42.03
N GLN A 254 -7.43 -9.88 41.79
CA GLN A 254 -8.18 -9.99 40.53
C GLN A 254 -9.14 -8.80 40.34
N GLN A 255 -9.77 -8.34 41.43
CA GLN A 255 -10.63 -7.15 41.40
C GLN A 255 -9.86 -5.84 41.13
N GLN A 256 -8.65 -5.67 41.69
CA GLN A 256 -7.78 -4.53 41.37
C GLN A 256 -7.30 -4.53 39.91
N MET A 257 -6.94 -5.70 39.37
CA MET A 257 -6.57 -5.84 37.95
C MET A 257 -7.73 -5.46 37.02
N GLN A 258 -8.96 -5.87 37.37
CA GLN A 258 -10.14 -5.57 36.57
C GLN A 258 -10.47 -4.07 36.55
N GLN A 259 -10.30 -3.35 37.68
CA GLN A 259 -10.43 -1.89 37.70
C GLN A 259 -9.36 -1.20 36.87
N GLN A 260 -8.11 -1.66 36.92
CA GLN A 260 -7.01 -1.06 36.16
C GLN A 260 -7.21 -1.25 34.64
N GLN A 261 -7.72 -2.41 34.22
CA GLN A 261 -8.06 -2.67 32.82
C GLN A 261 -9.22 -1.78 32.34
N GLN A 262 -10.21 -1.51 33.21
CA GLN A 262 -11.35 -0.65 32.89
C GLN A 262 -10.94 0.82 32.71
N GLU A 263 -9.99 1.31 33.52
CA GLU A 263 -9.42 2.66 33.33
C GLU A 263 -8.60 2.78 32.05
N GLN A 264 -7.86 1.72 31.68
CA GLN A 264 -7.09 1.71 30.45
C GLN A 264 -7.99 1.75 29.21
N LEU A 265 -9.11 1.01 29.21
CA LEU A 265 -10.12 1.10 28.16
C LEU A 265 -10.74 2.51 28.07
N ARG A 266 -10.98 3.13 29.23
CA ARG A 266 -11.55 4.49 29.29
C ARG A 266 -10.59 5.54 28.72
N GLN A 267 -9.29 5.41 29.00
CA GLN A 267 -8.25 6.27 28.38
C GLN A 267 -8.17 6.03 26.86
N GLN A 268 -8.25 4.79 26.41
CA GLN A 268 -8.19 4.46 24.99
C GLN A 268 -9.40 5.01 24.23
N MET A 269 -10.60 4.92 24.81
CA MET A 269 -11.80 5.55 24.26
C MET A 269 -11.66 7.07 24.18
N PHE A 270 -11.15 7.72 25.24
CA PHE A 270 -10.92 9.16 25.24
C PHE A 270 -9.92 9.59 24.15
N GLN A 271 -8.84 8.82 23.97
CA GLN A 271 -7.86 9.07 22.92
C GLN A 271 -8.47 8.90 21.52
N GLN A 272 -9.33 7.90 21.32
CA GLN A 272 -10.06 7.70 20.07
C GLN A 272 -11.03 8.85 19.78
N GLN A 273 -11.72 9.37 20.80
CA GLN A 273 -12.63 10.51 20.66
C GLN A 273 -11.88 11.79 20.28
N MET A 274 -10.71 12.04 20.87
CA MET A 274 -9.83 13.15 20.50
C MET A 274 -9.34 13.05 19.05
N PHE A 275 -8.95 11.86 18.61
CA PHE A 275 -8.52 11.63 17.23
C PHE A 275 -9.66 11.88 16.23
N GLN A 276 -10.87 11.42 16.55
CA GLN A 276 -12.05 11.62 15.71
C GLN A 276 -12.42 13.11 15.60
N GLN A 277 -12.33 13.87 16.70
CA GLN A 277 -12.57 15.31 16.71
C GLN A 277 -11.52 16.08 15.87
N GLN A 278 -10.25 15.67 15.94
CA GLN A 278 -9.19 16.26 15.10
C GLN A 278 -9.43 16.01 13.61
N GLN A 279 -9.88 14.80 13.25
CA GLN A 279 -10.20 14.47 11.86
C GLN A 279 -11.38 15.30 11.34
N GLN A 280 -12.43 15.53 12.15
CA GLN A 280 -13.54 16.41 11.79
C GLN A 280 -13.10 17.85 11.53
N GLN A 281 -12.26 18.44 12.39
CA GLN A 281 -11.72 19.78 12.16
C GLN A 281 -10.94 19.89 10.84
N GLN A 282 -10.15 18.86 10.52
CA GLN A 282 -9.35 18.84 9.29
C GLN A 282 -10.26 18.75 8.05
N GLN A 283 -11.35 17.98 8.12
CA GLN A 283 -12.36 17.91 7.07
C GLN A 283 -13.09 19.25 6.87
N GLU A 284 -13.40 19.94 7.96
CA GLU A 284 -14.06 21.26 7.92
C GLU A 284 -13.17 22.34 7.28
N GLN A 285 -11.87 22.31 7.57
CA GLN A 285 -10.89 23.18 6.90
C GLN A 285 -10.82 22.93 5.39
N LEU A 286 -10.74 21.65 4.97
CA LEU A 286 -10.74 21.31 3.55
C LEU A 286 -12.02 21.79 2.86
N ARG A 287 -13.17 21.62 3.53
CA ARG A 287 -14.47 22.04 3.00
C ARG A 287 -14.56 23.56 2.85
N GLN A 288 -14.05 24.34 3.82
CA GLN A 288 -13.96 25.80 3.68
C GLN A 288 -13.04 26.21 2.52
N GLN A 289 -11.89 25.54 2.36
CA GLN A 289 -10.95 25.84 1.29
C GLN A 289 -11.56 25.56 -0.10
N MET A 290 -12.32 24.48 -0.23
CA MET A 290 -13.05 24.16 -1.46
C MET A 290 -14.11 25.24 -1.78
N LEU A 291 -14.89 25.66 -0.78
CA LEU A 291 -15.89 26.72 -0.93
C LEU A 291 -15.26 28.05 -1.36
N GLN A 292 -14.11 28.41 -0.78
CA GLN A 292 -13.36 29.60 -1.16
C GLN A 292 -12.86 29.51 -2.61
N GLN A 293 -12.36 28.35 -3.03
CA GLN A 293 -11.91 28.13 -4.40
C GLN A 293 -13.06 28.22 -5.41
N GLN A 294 -14.23 27.68 -5.05
CA GLN A 294 -15.43 27.77 -5.88
C GLN A 294 -15.90 29.23 -6.04
N MET A 295 -15.88 30.01 -4.96
CA MET A 295 -16.21 31.43 -5.01
C MET A 295 -15.24 32.21 -5.92
N LEU A 296 -13.93 31.94 -5.81
CA LEU A 296 -12.92 32.59 -6.65
C LEU A 296 -13.11 32.23 -8.12
N GLN A 297 -13.45 30.98 -8.42
CA GLN A 297 -13.72 30.51 -9.78
C GLN A 297 -14.97 31.17 -10.37
N GLN A 298 -16.02 31.35 -9.57
CA GLN A 298 -17.24 32.04 -9.98
C GLN A 298 -16.97 33.53 -10.25
N GLN A 299 -16.13 34.17 -9.44
CA GLN A 299 -15.71 35.56 -9.64
C GLN A 299 -14.90 35.72 -10.93
N MET A 300 -13.98 34.78 -11.21
CA MET A 300 -13.23 34.73 -12.48
C MET A 300 -14.16 34.53 -13.68
N GLN A 301 -15.19 33.68 -13.58
CA GLN A 301 -16.17 33.51 -14.65
C GLN A 301 -16.98 34.79 -14.91
N GLN A 302 -17.41 35.50 -13.86
CA GLN A 302 -18.09 36.78 -14.02
C GLN A 302 -17.19 37.85 -14.66
N GLU A 303 -15.91 37.91 -14.26
CA GLU A 303 -14.98 38.86 -14.83
C GLU A 303 -14.70 38.57 -16.31
N LYS A 304 -14.55 37.28 -16.67
CA LYS A 304 -14.41 36.85 -18.06
C LYS A 304 -15.64 37.18 -18.90
N MET A 305 -16.84 36.96 -18.35
CA MET A 305 -18.10 37.33 -18.99
C MET A 305 -18.18 38.85 -19.20
N ARG A 306 -17.77 39.66 -18.21
CA ARG A 306 -17.73 41.12 -18.32
C ARG A 306 -16.74 41.59 -19.39
N GLN A 307 -15.58 40.94 -19.48
CA GLN A 307 -14.57 41.22 -20.51
C GLN A 307 -15.08 40.88 -21.91
N GLU A 308 -15.77 39.76 -22.05
CA GLU A 308 -16.37 39.34 -23.31
C GLU A 308 -17.49 40.29 -23.76
N GLN A 309 -18.29 40.78 -22.81
CA GLN A 309 -19.33 41.77 -23.07
C GLN A 309 -18.73 43.10 -23.56
N LEU A 310 -17.67 43.59 -22.91
CA LEU A 310 -16.90 44.76 -23.35
C LEU A 310 -16.30 44.57 -24.75
N ARG A 311 -15.75 43.39 -25.02
CA ARG A 311 -15.19 43.06 -26.35
C ARG A 311 -16.28 43.08 -27.42
N GLN A 312 -17.45 42.53 -27.11
CA GLN A 312 -18.60 42.51 -28.03
C GLN A 312 -19.16 43.91 -28.25
N GLU A 313 -19.13 44.77 -27.23
CA GLU A 313 -19.52 46.17 -27.34
C GLU A 313 -18.54 46.99 -28.19
N GLN A 314 -17.23 46.78 -28.06
CA GLN A 314 -16.23 47.37 -28.96
C GLN A 314 -16.45 46.96 -30.41
N LEU A 315 -16.74 45.68 -30.67
CA LEU A 315 -17.05 45.18 -32.01
C LEU A 315 -18.30 45.87 -32.58
N ARG A 316 -19.37 46.05 -31.79
CA ARG A 316 -20.56 46.80 -32.22
C ARG A 316 -20.24 48.26 -32.55
N GLN A 317 -19.46 48.95 -31.70
CA GLN A 317 -19.07 50.34 -31.99
C GLN A 317 -18.25 50.44 -33.27
N GLN A 318 -17.33 49.50 -33.50
CA GLN A 318 -16.52 49.45 -34.72
C GLN A 318 -17.40 49.21 -35.96
N GLN A 319 -18.41 48.34 -35.85
CA GLN A 319 -19.39 48.11 -36.92
C GLN A 319 -20.25 49.35 -37.21
N GLN A 320 -20.69 50.09 -36.18
CA GLN A 320 -21.41 51.35 -36.35
C GLN A 320 -20.55 52.45 -36.99
N GLN A 321 -19.25 52.54 -36.66
CA GLN A 321 -18.34 53.47 -37.31
C GLN A 321 -18.12 53.12 -38.79
N GLN A 322 -18.02 51.84 -39.15
CA GLN A 322 -17.95 51.42 -40.55
C GLN A 322 -19.24 51.76 -41.33
N GLN A 323 -20.41 51.61 -40.72
CA GLN A 323 -21.67 52.03 -41.35
C GLN A 323 -21.76 53.55 -41.54
N GLN A 324 -21.22 54.36 -40.63
CA GLN A 324 -21.14 55.81 -40.82
C GLN A 324 -20.16 56.21 -41.93
N GLN A 325 -19.03 55.49 -42.09
CA GLN A 325 -18.10 55.72 -43.20
C GLN A 325 -18.69 55.32 -44.55
N GLN A 326 -19.43 54.21 -44.63
CA GLN A 326 -20.14 53.82 -45.87
C GLN A 326 -21.27 54.78 -46.25
N ASN A 327 -21.94 55.40 -45.28
CA ASN A 327 -22.92 56.45 -45.56
C ASN A 327 -22.29 57.78 -46.01
N SER A 328 -21.01 58.04 -45.73
CA SER A 328 -20.28 59.18 -46.31
C SER A 328 -19.71 58.92 -47.71
N GLU A 329 -19.50 57.65 -48.09
CA GLU A 329 -19.04 57.28 -49.45
C GLU A 329 -20.19 57.11 -50.46
N SER A 330 -21.44 57.00 -50.00
CA SER A 330 -22.60 56.80 -50.89
C SER A 330 -23.15 58.07 -51.55
N MET A 331 -22.42 59.20 -51.52
CA MET A 331 -22.80 60.43 -52.25
C MET A 331 -22.02 60.64 -53.56
N PHE A 332 -21.10 59.75 -53.95
CA PHE A 332 -20.39 59.86 -55.22
C PHE A 332 -20.09 58.48 -55.81
N GLY A 333 -20.68 58.18 -56.97
CA GLY A 333 -20.20 57.11 -57.84
C GLY A 333 -21.23 56.02 -58.16
N SER A 334 -22.03 56.28 -59.19
CA SER A 334 -22.81 55.29 -59.92
C SER A 334 -21.95 54.46 -60.90
N SER A 335 -22.36 53.20 -61.10
CA SER A 335 -22.38 52.44 -62.36
C SER A 335 -21.29 51.40 -62.68
N PHE A 336 -21.79 50.26 -63.21
CA PHE A 336 -21.15 49.15 -63.97
C PHE A 336 -20.34 48.12 -63.14
N ASP A 337 -20.37 46.80 -63.33
CA ASP A 337 -21.01 45.85 -64.26
C ASP A 337 -20.72 44.40 -63.77
N GLY A 338 -21.51 43.41 -64.21
CA GLY A 338 -21.07 42.01 -64.34
C GLY A 338 -21.50 41.02 -63.26
N GLY A 339 -22.65 40.38 -63.43
CA GLY A 339 -23.11 39.25 -62.63
C GLY A 339 -22.91 37.88 -63.31
N ALA A 340 -22.78 36.81 -62.49
CA ALA A 340 -23.41 35.49 -62.69
C ALA A 340 -23.19 34.58 -61.46
N PRO A 341 -24.09 33.59 -61.18
CA PRO A 341 -24.34 33.08 -59.82
C PRO A 341 -23.98 31.61 -59.56
N ALA A 342 -24.02 31.24 -58.28
CA ALA A 342 -23.74 29.92 -57.69
C ALA A 342 -24.78 28.82 -58.03
N LYS A 343 -24.35 27.54 -57.96
CA LYS A 343 -25.24 26.37 -57.90
C LYS A 343 -24.87 25.43 -56.75
N ASN A 344 -25.93 25.04 -56.02
CA ASN A 344 -26.00 24.08 -54.93
C ASN A 344 -25.95 22.61 -55.40
N PHE A 345 -25.80 21.74 -54.39
CA PHE A 345 -26.35 20.40 -54.18
C PHE A 345 -25.43 19.17 -54.33
N ILE A 346 -25.49 18.39 -53.25
CA ILE A 346 -24.89 17.09 -52.93
C ILE A 346 -25.85 15.99 -53.40
N HIS A 347 -25.34 14.90 -54.03
CA HIS A 347 -25.72 13.51 -53.69
C HIS A 347 -24.84 12.49 -54.44
N GLU A 348 -24.14 11.66 -53.64
CA GLU A 348 -24.05 10.20 -53.67
C GLU A 348 -23.65 9.36 -54.91
N VAL A 349 -22.75 8.39 -54.62
CA VAL A 349 -22.91 6.93 -54.87
C VAL A 349 -22.48 6.36 -56.24
N ILE A 350 -21.34 5.63 -56.16
CA ILE A 350 -21.13 4.23 -56.59
C ILE A 350 -20.72 3.93 -58.07
N ILE A 351 -19.62 3.16 -58.14
CA ILE A 351 -19.27 2.06 -59.07
C ILE A 351 -18.34 2.30 -60.29
N ASN A 352 -17.22 1.56 -60.22
CA ASN A 352 -16.44 0.87 -61.27
C ASN A 352 -15.92 1.73 -62.45
N ASN A 353 -14.71 1.57 -62.98
CA ASN A 353 -13.92 0.37 -63.23
C ASN A 353 -12.63 0.79 -63.97
N LYS A 354 -11.57 0.00 -63.81
CA LYS A 354 -10.58 -0.38 -64.85
C LYS A 354 -9.56 0.64 -65.41
N ASN A 355 -8.31 0.18 -65.26
CA ASN A 355 -7.24 0.11 -66.26
C ASN A 355 -6.53 1.42 -66.64
N ASN A 356 -5.36 1.67 -66.05
CA ASN A 356 -4.07 1.21 -66.60
C ASN A 356 -2.93 1.43 -65.60
#